data_AF-A0A843DJT1-F1
#
_entry.id   AF-A0A843DJT1-F1
#
_cell.length_a   1.000
_cell.length_b   1.000
_cell.length_c   1.000
_cell.angle_alpha   90.00
_cell.angle_beta   90.00
_cell.angle_gamma   90.00
#
_symmetry.space_group_name_H-M   'P 1'
#
loop_
_entity.id
_entity.type
_entity.pdbx_description
1 polymer ?
#
loop_
_entity_poly.entity_id
_entity_poly.type
_entity_poly.pdbx_seq_one_letter_code
_entity_poly.pdbx_strand_id
1 'polypeptide(L)'
;MRKLKEEIIDFKPRRALLSAVCVILATWLLSFLMPTEASEFGAWSLLPATFLIVYIFITKRILESLVLSCLMGLIMVAKTVNVFSEFSVILTETMLDPDMVWLIIVCGLMGSIISLIEKSGGAMGFGNWAAKHAKGEKSSLVWTWILGIVIFLDDYLNSMTVGSCMRSLTDKFKVPREMLSYVVDSTAAPICVLI
;
A
#
# COMPACT_ATOMS: atom_id res chain seq x y z
N MET A 1 3.12 7.86 -10.79
CA MET A 1 3.52 7.35 -12.14
C MET A 1 5.00 7.46 -12.49
N ARG A 2 5.76 8.51 -12.11
CA ARG A 2 7.18 8.65 -12.49
C ARG A 2 8.12 7.70 -11.72
N LYS A 3 7.92 7.54 -10.41
CA LYS A 3 8.64 6.56 -9.57
C LYS A 3 8.42 5.09 -10.00
N LEU A 4 7.21 4.75 -10.44
CA LEU A 4 6.86 3.40 -10.91
C LEU A 4 7.56 3.08 -12.25
N LYS A 5 7.76 4.09 -13.12
CA LYS A 5 8.57 3.95 -14.33
C LYS A 5 10.07 3.81 -14.02
N GLU A 6 10.57 4.51 -13.00
CA GLU A 6 11.96 4.38 -12.54
C GLU A 6 12.23 2.99 -11.93
N GLU A 7 11.27 2.42 -11.18
CA GLU A 7 11.35 1.02 -10.72
C GLU A 7 11.45 0.01 -11.87
N ILE A 8 10.69 0.20 -12.95
CA ILE A 8 10.74 -0.68 -14.14
C ILE A 8 12.10 -0.58 -14.85
N ILE A 9 12.72 0.59 -14.86
CA ILE A 9 14.01 0.84 -15.54
C ILE A 9 15.19 0.28 -14.74
N ASP A 10 15.14 0.34 -13.40
CA ASP A 10 16.18 -0.19 -12.52
C ASP A 10 15.93 -1.67 -12.12
N PHE A 11 14.90 -2.28 -12.70
CA PHE A 11 14.58 -3.69 -12.53
C PHE A 11 15.63 -4.54 -13.23
N LYS A 12 16.67 -4.93 -12.49
CA LYS A 12 17.64 -5.95 -12.91
C LYS A 12 17.06 -7.34 -12.62
N PRO A 13 16.51 -8.04 -13.63
CA PRO A 13 15.76 -9.28 -13.42
C PRO A 13 16.62 -10.36 -12.76
N ARG A 14 17.92 -10.41 -13.08
CA ARG A 14 18.86 -11.37 -12.49
C ARG A 14 19.02 -11.23 -10.98
N ARG A 15 18.98 -10.01 -10.42
CA ARG A 15 19.17 -9.80 -8.97
C ARG A 15 17.89 -10.10 -8.18
N ALA A 16 16.73 -9.74 -8.71
CA ALA A 16 15.43 -10.09 -8.12
C ALA A 16 15.17 -11.59 -8.18
N LEU A 17 15.60 -12.25 -9.27
CA LEU A 17 15.47 -13.69 -9.43
C LEU A 17 16.47 -14.44 -8.52
N LEU A 18 17.69 -13.93 -8.34
CA LEU A 18 18.64 -14.44 -7.34
C LEU A 18 18.15 -14.26 -5.90
N SER A 19 17.58 -13.10 -5.55
CA SER A 19 17.04 -12.88 -4.19
C SER A 19 15.82 -13.77 -3.94
N ALA A 20 14.92 -13.91 -4.92
CA ALA A 20 13.79 -14.83 -4.84
C ALA A 20 14.25 -16.28 -4.65
N VAL A 21 15.23 -16.74 -5.45
CA VAL A 21 15.78 -18.10 -5.35
C VAL A 21 16.52 -18.32 -4.04
N CYS A 22 17.30 -17.35 -3.56
CA CYS A 22 17.97 -17.43 -2.25
C CYS A 22 16.96 -17.50 -1.10
N VAL A 23 15.87 -16.74 -1.16
CA VAL A 23 14.82 -16.76 -0.14
C VAL A 23 14.08 -18.08 -0.18
N ILE A 24 13.68 -18.55 -1.35
CA ILE A 24 13.02 -19.85 -1.52
C ILE A 24 13.93 -20.98 -1.02
N LEU A 25 15.22 -20.98 -1.36
CA LEU A 25 16.20 -21.98 -0.89
C LEU A 25 16.48 -21.87 0.61
N ALA A 26 16.58 -20.66 1.16
CA ALA A 26 16.78 -20.45 2.59
C ALA A 26 15.54 -20.88 3.38
N THR A 27 14.34 -20.56 2.90
CA THR A 27 13.07 -21.03 3.48
C THR A 27 12.98 -22.54 3.42
N TRP A 28 13.31 -23.13 2.27
CA TRP A 28 13.29 -24.57 2.05
C TRP A 28 14.27 -25.30 2.97
N LEU A 29 15.45 -24.72 3.21
CA LEU A 29 16.45 -25.24 4.13
C LEU A 29 16.05 -25.04 5.61
N LEU A 30 15.38 -23.93 5.93
CA LEU A 30 14.81 -23.66 7.25
C LEU A 30 13.61 -24.57 7.58
N SER A 31 12.79 -24.92 6.60
CA SER A 31 11.67 -25.87 6.75
C SER A 31 12.12 -27.27 7.16
N PHE A 32 13.38 -27.66 6.86
CA PHE A 32 13.96 -28.92 7.34
C PHE A 32 14.37 -28.88 8.82
N LEU A 33 14.53 -27.67 9.38
CA LEU A 33 14.92 -27.42 10.78
C LEU A 33 13.71 -27.13 11.71
N MET A 34 12.51 -26.95 11.15
CA MET A 34 11.33 -26.52 11.92
C MET A 34 10.57 -27.68 12.60
N PRO A 35 10.06 -27.48 13.83
CA PRO A 35 9.22 -28.45 14.53
C PRO A 35 7.93 -28.80 13.76
N THR A 36 7.41 -30.00 14.01
CA THR A 36 6.30 -30.58 13.24
C THR A 36 4.93 -29.99 13.58
N GLU A 37 4.75 -29.32 14.72
CA GLU A 37 3.42 -28.91 15.22
C GLU A 37 3.14 -27.41 15.14
N ALA A 38 1.90 -27.08 14.75
CA ALA A 38 1.45 -25.69 14.57
C ALA A 38 1.37 -24.88 15.88
N SER A 39 1.25 -25.56 17.02
CA SER A 39 1.22 -24.99 18.37
C SER A 39 2.60 -24.53 18.88
N GLU A 40 3.69 -24.99 18.25
CA GLU A 40 5.07 -24.66 18.61
C GLU A 40 5.71 -23.64 17.66
N PHE A 41 4.97 -23.12 16.66
CA PHE A 41 5.48 -22.10 15.75
C PHE A 41 5.92 -20.82 16.46
N GLY A 42 5.52 -20.59 17.73
CA GLY A 42 6.06 -19.59 18.64
C GLY A 42 6.78 -18.41 17.95
N ALA A 43 8.12 -18.37 18.08
CA ALA A 43 8.97 -17.34 17.48
C ALA A 43 9.20 -17.50 15.96
N TRP A 44 8.98 -18.68 15.39
CA TRP A 44 9.15 -18.96 13.96
C TRP A 44 8.05 -18.31 13.10
N SER A 45 6.86 -18.05 13.66
CA SER A 45 5.78 -17.30 12.99
C SER A 45 6.16 -15.86 12.61
N LEU A 46 7.16 -15.28 13.29
CA LEU A 46 7.69 -13.94 13.01
C LEU A 46 8.63 -13.92 11.81
N LEU A 47 9.06 -15.07 11.30
CA LEU A 47 10.06 -15.16 10.24
C LEU A 47 9.58 -14.50 8.93
N PRO A 48 8.36 -14.75 8.41
CA PRO A 48 7.87 -14.03 7.23
C PRO A 48 7.79 -12.52 7.47
N ALA A 49 7.26 -12.08 8.61
CA ALA A 49 7.09 -10.67 8.94
C ALA A 49 8.44 -9.93 9.07
N THR A 50 9.41 -10.52 9.77
CA THR A 50 10.75 -9.96 9.94
C THR A 50 11.50 -9.93 8.61
N PHE A 51 11.39 -10.99 7.81
CA PHE A 51 11.95 -11.02 6.47
C PHE A 51 11.37 -9.91 5.59
N LEU A 52 10.04 -9.72 5.61
CA LEU A 52 9.39 -8.65 4.86
C LEU A 52 9.98 -7.28 5.23
N ILE A 53 10.10 -6.98 6.52
CA ILE A 53 10.63 -5.69 6.99
C ILE A 53 12.09 -5.51 6.55
N VAL A 54 12.94 -6.50 6.81
CA VAL A 54 14.38 -6.43 6.48
C VAL A 54 14.59 -6.32 4.97
N TYR A 55 13.85 -7.08 4.17
CA TYR A 55 13.95 -7.07 2.71
C TYR A 55 13.52 -5.71 2.14
N ILE A 56 12.45 -5.10 2.67
CA ILE A 56 12.02 -3.75 2.27
C ILE A 56 13.13 -2.73 2.53
N PHE A 57 13.78 -2.74 3.69
CA PHE A 57 14.82 -1.77 4.01
C PHE A 57 16.08 -1.91 3.12
N ILE A 58 16.45 -3.15 2.76
CA ILE A 58 17.63 -3.41 1.92
C ILE A 58 17.34 -3.11 0.45
N THR A 59 16.22 -3.64 -0.08
CA THR A 59 15.94 -3.60 -1.51
C THR A 59 15.14 -2.38 -1.94
N LYS A 60 14.40 -1.76 -1.00
CA LYS A 60 13.42 -0.69 -1.25
C LYS A 60 12.34 -1.10 -2.26
N ARG A 61 12.06 -2.40 -2.40
CA ARG A 61 11.07 -2.98 -3.33
C ARG A 61 9.93 -3.64 -2.57
N ILE A 62 8.87 -2.88 -2.31
CA ILE A 62 7.74 -3.29 -1.46
C ILE A 62 6.98 -4.47 -2.06
N LEU A 63 6.65 -4.39 -3.36
CA LEU A 63 5.88 -5.44 -4.05
C LEU A 63 6.62 -6.77 -4.09
N GLU A 64 7.93 -6.75 -4.40
CA GLU A 64 8.75 -7.97 -4.38
C GLU A 64 8.80 -8.59 -2.98
N SER A 65 8.99 -7.75 -1.95
CA SER A 65 9.03 -8.22 -0.56
C SER A 65 7.75 -8.91 -0.13
N LEU A 66 6.60 -8.35 -0.50
CA LEU A 66 5.29 -8.86 -0.13
C LEU A 66 5.05 -10.24 -0.74
N VAL A 67 5.36 -10.38 -2.04
CA VAL A 67 5.22 -11.67 -2.75
C VAL A 67 6.16 -12.71 -2.16
N LEU A 68 7.43 -12.38 -1.92
CA LEU A 68 8.43 -13.31 -1.38
C LEU A 68 8.11 -13.73 0.06
N SER A 69 7.64 -12.82 0.90
CA SER A 69 7.22 -13.13 2.27
C SER A 69 5.97 -14.01 2.29
N CYS A 70 5.01 -13.79 1.39
CA CYS A 70 3.81 -14.61 1.28
C CYS A 70 4.17 -16.04 0.82
N LEU A 71 5.03 -16.16 -0.19
CA LEU A 71 5.56 -17.45 -0.63
C LEU A 71 6.33 -18.17 0.48
N MET A 72 7.14 -17.44 1.25
CA MET A 72 7.84 -17.99 2.41
C MET A 72 6.85 -18.54 3.45
N GLY A 73 5.82 -17.77 3.82
CA GLY A 73 4.77 -18.23 4.74
C GLY A 73 4.05 -19.48 4.23
N LEU A 74 3.77 -19.54 2.93
CA LEU A 74 3.12 -20.70 2.32
C LEU A 74 4.00 -21.95 2.33
N ILE A 75 5.30 -21.82 2.04
CA ILE A 75 6.25 -22.93 2.11
C ILE A 75 6.40 -23.44 3.55
N MET A 76 6.34 -22.55 4.54
CA MET A 76 6.37 -22.91 5.96
C MET A 76 5.14 -23.74 6.37
N VAL A 77 3.95 -23.41 5.87
CA VAL A 77 2.71 -24.13 6.16
C VAL A 77 2.63 -25.46 5.39
N ALA A 78 2.97 -25.46 4.10
CA ALA A 78 2.71 -26.58 3.21
C ALA A 78 3.67 -27.78 3.34
N LYS A 79 4.74 -27.64 4.15
CA LYS A 79 5.78 -28.66 4.38
C LYS A 79 6.11 -29.49 3.12
N THR A 80 6.67 -28.77 2.15
CA THR A 80 7.48 -29.20 1.00
C THR A 80 6.86 -30.13 -0.06
N VAL A 81 5.94 -31.05 0.25
CA VAL A 81 5.52 -32.08 -0.73
C VAL A 81 4.32 -31.63 -1.59
N ASN A 82 3.44 -30.76 -1.07
CA ASN A 82 2.18 -30.39 -1.75
C ASN A 82 1.88 -28.88 -1.73
N VAL A 83 2.90 -28.04 -1.94
CA VAL A 83 2.79 -26.56 -1.96
C VAL A 83 1.63 -26.06 -2.83
N PHE A 84 1.41 -26.65 -4.01
CA PHE A 84 0.31 -26.25 -4.90
C PHE A 84 -1.08 -26.63 -4.38
N SER A 85 -1.20 -27.77 -3.71
CA SER A 85 -2.47 -28.20 -3.12
C SER A 85 -2.83 -27.30 -1.94
N GLU A 86 -1.88 -27.06 -1.05
CA GLU A 86 -2.05 -26.18 0.12
C GLU A 86 -2.33 -24.74 -0.29
N PHE A 87 -1.67 -24.24 -1.33
CA PHE A 87 -2.00 -22.93 -1.92
C PHE A 87 -3.45 -22.87 -2.38
N SER A 88 -3.93 -23.90 -3.11
CA SER A 88 -5.31 -23.93 -3.58
C SER A 88 -6.31 -24.00 -2.43
N VAL A 89 -6.00 -24.74 -1.36
CA VAL A 89 -6.86 -24.84 -0.17
C VAL A 89 -6.91 -23.50 0.56
N ILE A 90 -5.76 -22.92 0.92
CA ILE A 90 -5.67 -21.64 1.64
C ILE A 90 -6.32 -20.51 0.83
N LEU A 91 -6.10 -20.47 -0.49
CA LEU A 91 -6.76 -19.50 -1.36
C LEU A 91 -8.27 -19.65 -1.33
N THR A 92 -8.77 -20.88 -1.44
CA THR A 92 -10.20 -21.14 -1.48
C THR A 92 -10.85 -20.80 -0.14
N GLU A 93 -10.22 -21.17 0.97
CA GLU A 93 -10.67 -20.80 2.32
C GLU A 93 -10.70 -19.29 2.51
N THR A 94 -9.61 -18.59 2.14
CA THR A 94 -9.53 -17.13 2.28
C THR A 94 -10.52 -16.40 1.37
N MET A 95 -10.79 -16.92 0.17
CA MET A 95 -11.75 -16.31 -0.77
C MET A 95 -13.21 -16.61 -0.41
N LEU A 96 -13.48 -17.68 0.33
CA LEU A 96 -14.82 -18.02 0.83
C LEU A 96 -15.15 -17.34 2.17
N ASP A 97 -14.13 -16.80 2.84
CA ASP A 97 -14.31 -16.11 4.10
C ASP A 97 -15.20 -14.87 3.93
N PRO A 98 -16.30 -14.75 4.70
CA PRO A 98 -17.24 -13.64 4.56
C PRO A 98 -16.60 -12.27 4.73
N ASP A 99 -15.61 -12.13 5.62
CA ASP A 99 -14.95 -10.85 5.88
C ASP A 99 -14.06 -10.45 4.70
N MET A 100 -13.36 -11.42 4.10
CA MET A 100 -12.57 -11.19 2.88
C MET A 100 -13.45 -10.83 1.69
N VAL A 101 -14.57 -11.53 1.50
CA VAL A 101 -15.54 -11.21 0.43
C VAL A 101 -16.10 -9.80 0.62
N TRP A 102 -16.48 -9.44 1.85
CA TRP A 102 -16.93 -8.10 2.19
C TRP A 102 -15.86 -7.05 1.89
N LEU A 103 -14.61 -7.29 2.30
CA LEU A 103 -13.47 -6.40 2.05
C LEU A 103 -13.26 -6.17 0.55
N ILE A 104 -13.25 -7.23 -0.26
CA ILE A 104 -13.09 -7.14 -1.72
C ILE A 104 -14.20 -6.28 -2.34
N ILE A 105 -15.46 -6.50 -1.92
CA ILE A 105 -16.61 -5.75 -2.43
C ILE A 105 -16.50 -4.27 -2.02
N VAL A 106 -16.23 -3.97 -0.75
CA VAL A 106 -16.15 -2.60 -0.23
C VAL A 106 -14.99 -1.85 -0.86
N CYS A 107 -13.77 -2.41 -0.83
CA CYS A 107 -12.60 -1.78 -1.46
C CYS A 107 -12.78 -1.59 -2.97
N GLY A 108 -13.38 -2.58 -3.65
CA GLY A 108 -13.66 -2.50 -5.09
C GLY A 108 -14.68 -1.41 -5.44
N LEU A 109 -15.78 -1.31 -4.70
CA LEU A 109 -16.81 -0.29 -4.90
C LEU A 109 -16.29 1.10 -4.53
N MET A 110 -15.57 1.24 -3.42
CA MET A 110 -14.92 2.49 -3.04
C MET A 110 -13.97 2.97 -4.15
N GLY A 111 -13.11 2.09 -4.67
CA GLY A 111 -12.23 2.41 -5.79
C GLY A 111 -12.99 2.91 -7.03
N SER A 112 -14.13 2.31 -7.36
CA SER A 112 -14.99 2.73 -8.47
C SER A 112 -15.59 4.12 -8.26
N ILE A 113 -16.14 4.39 -7.06
CA ILE A 113 -16.69 5.72 -6.69
C ILE A 113 -15.59 6.78 -6.77
N ILE A 114 -14.40 6.48 -6.28
CA ILE A 114 -13.26 7.41 -6.32
C ILE A 114 -12.86 7.72 -7.77
N SER A 115 -12.75 6.68 -8.61
CA SER A 115 -12.44 6.85 -10.03
C SER A 115 -13.47 7.73 -10.75
N LEU A 116 -14.75 7.62 -10.38
CA LEU A 116 -15.83 8.45 -10.90
C LEU A 116 -15.69 9.92 -10.45
N ILE A 117 -15.38 10.16 -9.18
CA ILE A 117 -15.14 11.53 -8.65
C ILE A 117 -13.91 12.17 -9.29
N GLU A 118 -12.85 11.40 -9.51
CA GLU A 118 -11.63 11.89 -10.16
C GLU A 118 -11.90 12.25 -11.63
N LYS A 119 -12.58 11.37 -12.38
CA LYS A 119 -12.91 11.59 -13.80
C LYS A 119 -13.96 12.67 -14.03
N SER A 120 -14.92 12.83 -13.13
CA SER A 120 -15.91 13.91 -13.19
C SER A 120 -15.30 15.29 -12.90
N GLY A 121 -14.05 15.34 -12.44
CA GLY A 121 -13.40 16.58 -12.02
C GLY A 121 -14.01 17.17 -10.75
N GLY A 122 -14.80 16.40 -10.00
CA GLY A 122 -15.43 16.85 -8.75
C GLY A 122 -14.41 17.34 -7.73
N ALA A 123 -13.29 16.61 -7.58
CA ALA A 123 -12.20 17.01 -6.72
C ALA A 123 -11.52 18.32 -7.17
N MET A 124 -11.32 18.51 -8.48
CA MET A 124 -10.77 19.77 -9.03
C MET A 124 -11.76 20.93 -8.89
N GLY A 125 -13.07 20.67 -9.03
CA GLY A 125 -14.14 21.65 -8.80
C GLY A 125 -14.19 22.11 -7.34
N PHE A 126 -14.10 21.18 -6.40
CA PHE A 126 -14.00 21.46 -4.97
C PHE A 126 -12.71 22.22 -4.63
N GLY A 127 -11.57 21.84 -5.21
CA GLY A 127 -10.31 22.57 -5.08
C GLY A 127 -10.41 24.01 -5.58
N ASN A 128 -11.08 24.24 -6.72
CA ASN A 128 -11.32 25.58 -7.26
C ASN A 128 -12.32 26.40 -6.42
N TRP A 129 -13.30 25.75 -5.79
CA TRP A 129 -14.22 26.42 -4.87
C TRP A 129 -13.52 26.83 -3.56
N ALA A 130 -12.70 25.95 -3.00
CA ALA A 130 -11.85 26.24 -1.85
C ALA A 130 -10.82 27.34 -2.20
N ALA A 131 -10.28 27.33 -3.42
CA ALA A 131 -9.40 28.37 -3.94
C ALA A 131 -10.03 29.76 -3.98
N LYS A 132 -11.34 29.87 -4.25
CA LYS A 132 -12.05 31.17 -4.22
C LYS A 132 -12.16 31.75 -2.80
N HIS A 133 -12.14 30.89 -1.78
CA HIS A 133 -12.22 31.30 -0.37
C HIS A 133 -10.85 31.46 0.29
N ALA A 134 -9.80 30.86 -0.28
CA ALA A 134 -8.43 31.04 0.18
C ALA A 134 -7.89 32.42 -0.22
N LYS A 135 -7.68 33.31 0.76
CA LYS A 135 -7.17 34.68 0.52
C LYS A 135 -5.69 34.88 0.83
N GLY A 136 -4.94 33.80 1.11
CA GLY A 136 -3.50 33.86 1.39
C GLY A 136 -2.86 32.49 1.64
N GLU A 137 -1.55 32.47 1.87
CA GLU A 137 -0.74 31.24 2.07
C GLU A 137 -1.30 30.34 3.18
N LYS A 138 -1.46 30.86 4.41
CA LYS A 138 -1.98 30.08 5.54
C LYS A 138 -3.40 29.58 5.30
N SER A 139 -4.24 30.42 4.69
CA SER A 139 -5.62 30.06 4.36
C SER A 139 -5.67 28.94 3.32
N SER A 140 -4.77 28.94 2.33
CA SER A 140 -4.70 27.87 1.32
C SER A 140 -4.37 26.51 1.95
N LEU A 141 -3.47 26.47 2.94
CA LEU A 141 -3.09 25.25 3.66
C LEU A 141 -4.23 24.73 4.55
N VAL A 142 -4.95 25.63 5.24
CA VAL A 142 -6.14 25.25 6.03
C VAL A 142 -7.23 24.68 5.13
N TRP A 143 -7.46 25.28 3.96
CA TRP A 143 -8.40 24.74 2.98
C TRP A 143 -7.95 23.39 2.42
N THR A 144 -6.64 23.17 2.21
CA THR A 144 -6.11 21.85 1.82
C THR A 144 -6.40 20.81 2.89
N TRP A 145 -6.19 21.16 4.16
CA TRP A 145 -6.45 20.28 5.30
C TRP A 145 -7.93 19.90 5.40
N ILE A 146 -8.84 20.87 5.28
CA ILE A 146 -10.29 20.62 5.25
C ILE A 146 -10.68 19.74 4.05
N LEU A 147 -10.12 20.03 2.87
CA LEU A 147 -10.40 19.24 1.67
C LEU A 147 -9.96 17.78 1.83
N GLY A 148 -8.83 17.55 2.48
CA GLY A 148 -8.31 16.21 2.77
C GLY A 148 -9.10 15.44 3.82
N ILE A 149 -9.87 16.12 4.67
CA ILE A 149 -10.85 15.49 5.56
C ILE A 149 -12.12 15.13 4.79
N VAL A 150 -12.63 16.05 3.98
CA VAL A 150 -13.91 15.89 3.28
C VAL A 150 -13.84 14.87 2.15
N ILE A 151 -12.71 14.79 1.44
CA ILE A 151 -12.49 13.84 0.32
C ILE A 151 -11.88 12.51 0.81
N PHE A 152 -11.73 12.33 2.13
CA PHE A 152 -11.08 11.14 2.67
C PHE A 152 -11.84 9.87 2.29
N LEU A 153 -11.15 8.99 1.56
CA LEU A 153 -11.65 7.69 1.09
C LEU A 153 -10.63 6.62 1.43
N ASP A 154 -9.37 6.88 1.09
CA ASP A 154 -8.21 6.06 1.40
C ASP A 154 -6.98 6.96 1.48
N ASP A 155 -5.94 6.57 2.20
CA ASP A 155 -4.75 7.40 2.44
C ASP A 155 -4.01 7.75 1.14
N TYR A 156 -3.94 6.80 0.21
CA TYR A 156 -3.25 6.93 -1.07
C TYR A 156 -4.04 7.79 -2.05
N LEU A 157 -5.34 7.50 -2.22
CA LEU A 157 -6.19 8.20 -3.18
C LEU A 157 -6.51 9.63 -2.72
N ASN A 158 -6.69 9.85 -1.42
CA ASN A 158 -6.83 11.19 -0.85
C ASN A 158 -5.59 12.04 -1.17
N SER A 159 -4.39 11.49 -0.94
CA SER A 159 -3.15 12.22 -1.15
C SER A 159 -2.89 12.56 -2.62
N MET A 160 -3.23 11.67 -3.53
CA MET A 160 -3.14 11.91 -4.98
C MET A 160 -4.16 12.95 -5.46
N THR A 161 -5.39 12.86 -4.96
CA THR A 161 -6.50 13.72 -5.36
C THR A 161 -6.34 15.13 -4.81
N VAL A 162 -6.16 15.29 -3.49
CA VAL A 162 -5.97 16.61 -2.85
C VAL A 162 -4.68 17.26 -3.33
N GLY A 163 -3.59 16.50 -3.46
CA GLY A 163 -2.32 17.01 -3.94
C GLY A 163 -2.40 17.54 -5.37
N SER A 164 -3.12 16.86 -6.27
CA SER A 164 -3.30 17.33 -7.65
C SER A 164 -4.25 18.53 -7.75
N CYS A 165 -5.32 18.55 -6.96
CA CYS A 165 -6.31 19.63 -6.96
C CYS A 165 -5.76 20.93 -6.35
N MET A 166 -5.04 20.83 -5.22
CA MET A 166 -4.54 22.00 -4.48
C MET A 166 -3.22 22.54 -5.03
N ARG A 167 -2.46 21.77 -5.84
CA ARG A 167 -1.18 22.21 -6.43
C ARG A 167 -1.30 23.56 -7.15
N SER A 168 -2.31 23.72 -8.01
CA SER A 168 -2.46 24.95 -8.81
C SER A 168 -2.78 26.18 -7.95
N LEU A 169 -3.41 25.96 -6.79
CA LEU A 169 -3.74 27.01 -5.83
C LEU A 169 -2.53 27.39 -4.98
N THR A 170 -1.84 26.39 -4.41
CA THR A 170 -0.65 26.61 -3.59
C THR A 170 0.47 27.25 -4.40
N ASP A 171 0.62 26.89 -5.67
CA ASP A 171 1.59 27.50 -6.58
C ASP A 171 1.27 29.01 -6.81
N LYS A 172 -0.01 29.43 -6.86
CA LYS A 172 -0.40 30.86 -6.96
C LYS A 172 -0.01 31.67 -5.72
N PHE A 173 -0.13 31.06 -4.55
CA PHE A 173 0.25 31.69 -3.29
C PHE A 173 1.73 31.52 -2.94
N LYS A 174 2.55 30.94 -3.84
CA LYS A 174 3.99 30.66 -3.63
C LYS A 174 4.28 29.75 -2.42
N VAL A 175 3.33 28.89 -2.07
CA VAL A 175 3.53 27.89 -1.01
C VAL A 175 4.47 26.78 -1.52
N PRO A 176 5.49 26.38 -0.75
CA PRO A 176 6.37 25.28 -1.11
C PRO A 176 5.62 23.97 -1.33
N ARG A 177 6.02 23.20 -2.35
CA ARG A 177 5.37 21.92 -2.68
C ARG A 177 5.57 20.88 -1.58
N GLU A 178 6.68 20.99 -0.85
CA GLU A 178 7.03 20.19 0.31
C GLU A 178 6.02 20.42 1.45
N MET A 179 5.58 21.66 1.64
CA MET A 179 4.60 22.01 2.68
C MET A 179 3.19 21.50 2.30
N LEU A 180 2.82 21.58 1.01
CA LEU A 180 1.58 20.96 0.53
C LEU A 180 1.60 19.44 0.77
N SER A 181 2.68 18.74 0.39
CA SER A 181 2.79 17.30 0.63
C SER A 181 2.78 16.95 2.11
N TYR A 182 3.42 17.78 2.95
CA TYR A 182 3.43 17.57 4.40
C TYR A 182 2.02 17.66 4.99
N VAL A 183 1.24 18.68 4.61
CA VAL A 183 -0.15 18.82 5.09
C VAL A 183 -0.98 17.64 4.61
N VAL A 184 -0.94 17.31 3.32
CA VAL A 184 -1.75 16.22 2.77
C VAL A 184 -1.44 14.88 3.46
N ASP A 185 -0.16 14.53 3.59
CA ASP A 185 0.29 13.28 4.23
C ASP A 185 -0.05 13.23 5.73
N SER A 186 0.20 14.34 6.45
CA SER A 186 -0.12 14.47 7.88
C SER A 186 -1.62 14.47 8.17
N THR A 187 -2.46 14.67 7.15
CA THR A 187 -3.92 14.63 7.27
C THR A 187 -4.45 13.23 6.94
N ALA A 188 -3.89 12.58 5.94
CA ALA A 188 -4.32 11.25 5.49
C ALA A 188 -4.17 10.19 6.59
N ALA A 189 -2.98 10.08 7.21
CA ALA A 189 -2.69 9.05 8.21
C ALA A 189 -3.62 9.09 9.45
N PRO A 190 -3.81 10.22 10.17
CA PRO A 190 -4.64 10.24 11.37
C PRO A 190 -6.12 10.05 11.09
N ILE A 191 -6.62 10.47 9.92
CA ILE A 191 -8.03 10.26 9.54
C ILE A 191 -8.27 8.79 9.20
N CYS A 192 -7.32 8.15 8.52
CA CYS A 192 -7.38 6.72 8.23
C CYS A 192 -7.48 5.87 9.50
N VAL A 193 -6.81 6.29 10.59
CA VAL A 193 -6.85 5.57 11.87
C VAL A 193 -8.15 5.85 12.66
N LEU A 194 -8.82 6.98 12.40
CA LEU A 194 -10.04 7.37 13.11
C LEU A 194 -11.31 6.72 12.56
N ILE A 195 -11.32 6.33 11.29
CA ILE A 195 -12.45 5.71 10.58
C ILE A 195 -12.38 4.20 10.74
#